data_AF-A0A7V2SV84-F1
#
_entry.id   AF-A0A7V2SV84-F1
#
_cell.length_a   1.000
_cell.length_b   1.000
_cell.length_c   1.000
_cell.angle_alpha   90.00
_cell.angle_beta   90.00
_cell.angle_gamma   90.00
#
_symmetry.space_group_name_H-M   'P 1'
#
loop_
_entity.id
_entity.type
_entity.pdbx_description
1 polymer ?
#
loop_
_entity_poly.entity_id
_entity_poly.type
_entity_poly.pdbx_seq_one_letter_code
_entity_poly.pdbx_strand_id
1 'polypeptide(L)'
;MKKTLVMFFLGIFSTSLYASTTQCGANGCIITVDWALDNVPDNVHHTCNYTQGAATFFESSDGKCTFRRALREAGARSDSSFCPGCSPVLIRFTGLNGTNNDADDVQYNATTGQWILPLDDSSTSSFFGLEPQSITDVSGPVVIRGLSPVNVLNGQMPKIMIDTGKTMEIELNQVTIERMGFMGGMSIHWKESDGVFQNNTWGLSADGMSIEFGDLVGNTDNLAGSNGILTTNKGDNMTVDGNVISGASTFAVEINSATSGVQIINNLIGTRIDGTVPNVPANLNCRTFTNINPVDPPIDSQEWFGGAGISASGTGLLIENNVIAGMQTIHSTNSTPPEALTIFGRLHTVQNNIIGKDLGGTEVGVCGQGIKLSTQRDSPIEVNNGHMILDNEIYSPKNGFDNTKGAILWSDSHVNGFKDGGNTIRGNIVKNGIEKYI
;
A
#
# COMPACT_ATOMS: atom_id res chain seq x y z
N MET A 1 -63.43 -46.81 -21.49
CA MET A 1 -62.07 -46.28 -21.80
C MET A 1 -61.96 -44.88 -21.22
N LYS A 2 -61.24 -44.71 -20.10
CA LYS A 2 -60.91 -43.40 -19.51
C LYS A 2 -59.69 -42.83 -20.24
N LYS A 3 -59.80 -41.66 -20.84
CA LYS A 3 -58.66 -40.91 -21.40
C LYS A 3 -58.07 -40.05 -20.29
N THR A 4 -56.87 -40.41 -19.84
CA THR A 4 -56.05 -39.60 -18.93
C THR A 4 -55.36 -38.51 -19.75
N LEU A 5 -55.69 -37.24 -19.47
CA LEU A 5 -55.02 -36.06 -20.01
C LEU A 5 -53.73 -35.85 -19.18
N VAL A 6 -52.57 -36.13 -19.76
CA VAL A 6 -51.27 -35.82 -19.17
C VAL A 6 -50.92 -34.38 -19.58
N MET A 7 -50.97 -33.47 -18.62
CA MET A 7 -50.59 -32.07 -18.79
C MET A 7 -49.07 -31.95 -18.56
N PHE A 8 -48.30 -31.81 -19.63
CA PHE A 8 -46.86 -31.57 -19.57
C PHE A 8 -46.62 -30.10 -19.19
N PHE A 9 -46.18 -29.86 -17.95
CA PHE A 9 -45.62 -28.56 -17.55
C PHE A 9 -44.21 -28.45 -18.13
N LEU A 10 -44.07 -27.72 -19.25
CA LEU A 10 -42.78 -27.23 -19.71
C LEU A 10 -42.38 -26.06 -18.81
N GLY A 11 -41.57 -26.34 -17.78
CA GLY A 11 -40.88 -25.30 -17.03
C GLY A 11 -39.83 -24.66 -17.93
N ILE A 12 -40.09 -23.45 -18.41
CA ILE A 12 -39.08 -22.63 -19.09
C ILE A 12 -38.12 -22.15 -18.00
N PHE A 13 -37.01 -22.86 -17.81
CA PHE A 13 -35.86 -22.31 -17.09
C PHE A 13 -35.25 -21.23 -17.99
N SER A 14 -35.50 -19.96 -17.68
CA SER A 14 -34.73 -18.86 -18.25
C SER A 14 -33.33 -18.92 -17.63
N THR A 15 -32.40 -19.64 -18.26
CA THR A 15 -30.98 -19.47 -17.98
C THR A 15 -30.57 -18.12 -18.55
N SER A 16 -30.54 -17.10 -17.71
CA SER A 16 -29.86 -15.85 -18.00
C SER A 16 -28.41 -16.20 -18.35
N LEU A 17 -28.05 -16.14 -19.62
CA LEU A 17 -26.67 -16.30 -20.08
C LEU A 17 -25.94 -15.01 -19.72
N TYR A 18 -25.42 -14.91 -18.50
CA TYR A 18 -24.48 -13.86 -18.14
C TYR A 18 -23.19 -14.07 -18.94
N ALA A 19 -22.64 -12.99 -19.50
CA ALA A 19 -21.35 -13.05 -20.17
C ALA A 19 -20.28 -13.40 -19.13
N SER A 20 -19.41 -14.38 -19.44
CA SER A 20 -18.36 -14.75 -18.50
C SER A 20 -17.40 -13.57 -18.26
N THR A 21 -17.25 -13.22 -16.99
CA THR A 21 -16.29 -12.21 -16.50
C THR A 21 -14.83 -12.68 -16.57
N THR A 22 -14.59 -13.95 -16.89
CA THR A 22 -13.24 -14.53 -17.00
C THR A 22 -13.00 -15.11 -18.39
N GLN A 23 -11.87 -14.74 -18.99
CA GLN A 23 -11.41 -15.29 -20.26
C GLN A 23 -10.03 -15.92 -20.07
N CYS A 24 -9.93 -17.23 -20.28
CA CYS A 24 -8.68 -17.97 -20.17
C CYS A 24 -8.32 -18.63 -21.49
N GLY A 25 -7.03 -18.63 -21.81
CA GLY A 25 -6.47 -19.33 -22.97
C GLY A 25 -5.16 -20.03 -22.61
N ALA A 26 -4.42 -20.49 -23.62
CA ALA A 26 -3.14 -21.17 -23.42
C ALA A 26 -2.02 -20.26 -22.87
N ASN A 27 -2.24 -18.93 -22.87
CA ASN A 27 -1.23 -17.92 -22.55
C ASN A 27 -1.70 -16.99 -21.42
N GLY A 28 -2.52 -17.49 -20.50
CA GLY A 28 -2.99 -16.72 -19.35
C GLY A 28 -4.50 -16.53 -19.27
N CYS A 29 -4.90 -15.80 -18.24
CA CYS A 29 -6.29 -15.49 -17.91
C CYS A 29 -6.50 -13.99 -17.69
N ILE A 30 -7.67 -13.50 -18.08
CA ILE A 30 -8.15 -12.16 -17.77
C ILE A 30 -9.42 -12.29 -16.94
N ILE A 31 -9.37 -11.81 -15.70
CA ILE A 31 -10.52 -11.72 -14.81
C ILE A 31 -10.98 -10.26 -14.83
N THR A 32 -12.26 -10.06 -15.11
CA THR A 32 -12.86 -8.74 -15.29
C THR A 32 -13.78 -8.44 -14.12
N VAL A 33 -13.36 -7.51 -13.25
CA VAL A 33 -14.19 -6.96 -12.20
C VAL A 33 -15.23 -6.04 -12.84
N ASP A 34 -16.50 -6.37 -12.62
CA ASP A 34 -17.65 -5.70 -13.21
C ASP A 34 -18.71 -5.31 -12.16
N TRP A 35 -18.44 -5.54 -10.88
CA TRP A 35 -19.37 -5.24 -9.79
C TRP A 35 -18.66 -4.76 -8.50
N ALA A 36 -19.13 -3.67 -7.87
CA ALA A 36 -18.40 -3.06 -6.73
C ALA A 36 -18.80 -3.70 -5.41
N LEU A 37 -20.11 -3.84 -5.20
CA LEU A 37 -20.68 -4.27 -3.92
C LEU A 37 -20.60 -5.79 -3.77
N ASP A 38 -19.79 -6.28 -2.84
CA ASP A 38 -19.80 -7.72 -2.53
C ASP A 38 -21.01 -8.08 -1.67
N ASN A 39 -22.06 -8.58 -2.34
CA ASN A 39 -23.29 -9.00 -1.68
C ASN A 39 -23.17 -10.34 -0.94
N VAL A 40 -22.02 -11.01 -0.99
CA VAL A 40 -21.75 -12.26 -0.29
C VAL A 40 -20.35 -12.22 0.37
N PRO A 41 -20.11 -11.26 1.28
CA PRO A 41 -18.78 -11.03 1.85
C PRO A 41 -18.32 -12.19 2.74
N ASP A 42 -19.27 -12.94 3.32
CA ASP A 42 -18.99 -14.02 4.26
C ASP A 42 -18.46 -15.31 3.61
N ASN A 43 -18.57 -15.45 2.29
CA ASN A 43 -18.11 -16.65 1.60
C ASN A 43 -16.74 -16.45 0.93
N VAL A 44 -15.71 -16.90 1.63
CA VAL A 44 -14.29 -16.83 1.20
C VAL A 44 -13.98 -17.69 -0.03
N HIS A 45 -14.84 -18.65 -0.36
CA HIS A 45 -14.64 -19.58 -1.48
C HIS A 45 -15.32 -19.13 -2.77
N HIS A 46 -16.08 -18.03 -2.74
CA HIS A 46 -16.69 -17.48 -3.95
C HIS A 46 -15.64 -16.82 -4.86
N THR A 47 -15.64 -17.26 -6.11
CA THR A 47 -14.87 -16.71 -7.23
C THR A 47 -15.79 -15.98 -8.20
N CYS A 48 -15.24 -15.45 -9.29
CA CYS A 48 -16.05 -14.82 -10.34
C CYS A 48 -16.73 -15.90 -11.20
N ASN A 49 -15.96 -16.81 -11.80
CA ASN A 49 -16.45 -17.95 -12.60
C ASN A 49 -15.65 -19.26 -12.40
N TYR A 50 -14.63 -19.26 -11.54
CA TYR A 50 -13.79 -20.45 -11.37
C TYR A 50 -14.38 -21.44 -10.39
N THR A 51 -14.64 -22.67 -10.84
CA THR A 51 -15.08 -23.78 -9.99
C THR A 51 -14.04 -24.88 -9.96
N GLN A 52 -13.77 -25.41 -8.78
CA GLN A 52 -12.87 -26.56 -8.63
C GLN A 52 -13.24 -27.37 -7.41
N GLY A 53 -13.57 -28.65 -7.66
CA GLY A 53 -14.07 -29.57 -6.65
C GLY A 53 -15.43 -29.13 -6.09
N ALA A 54 -16.18 -30.06 -5.49
CA ALA A 54 -17.48 -29.74 -4.90
C ALA A 54 -17.39 -28.97 -3.56
N ALA A 55 -16.18 -28.59 -3.11
CA ALA A 55 -15.94 -28.07 -1.76
C ALA A 55 -14.90 -26.94 -1.63
N THR A 56 -14.22 -26.53 -2.71
CA THR A 56 -13.01 -25.68 -2.60
C THR A 56 -13.18 -24.29 -3.19
N PHE A 57 -13.76 -24.18 -4.40
CA PHE A 57 -14.07 -22.93 -5.06
C PHE A 57 -15.41 -23.02 -5.78
N PHE A 58 -16.26 -22.02 -5.59
CA PHE A 58 -17.59 -21.95 -6.18
C PHE A 58 -17.76 -20.63 -6.92
N GLU A 59 -18.38 -20.70 -8.10
CA GLU A 59 -18.87 -19.52 -8.79
C GLU A 59 -19.99 -18.87 -7.96
N SER A 60 -19.98 -17.55 -7.89
CA SER A 60 -21.03 -16.82 -7.21
C SER A 60 -22.36 -16.95 -7.94
N SER A 61 -23.44 -17.25 -7.22
CA SER A 61 -24.77 -17.45 -7.80
C SER A 61 -25.40 -16.18 -8.40
N ASP A 62 -24.84 -15.00 -8.12
CA ASP A 62 -25.32 -13.70 -8.59
C ASP A 62 -24.71 -13.28 -9.93
N GLY A 63 -23.75 -14.04 -10.49
CA GLY A 63 -23.10 -13.76 -11.76
C GLY A 63 -22.21 -12.51 -11.78
N LYS A 64 -21.87 -11.98 -10.60
CA LYS A 64 -21.13 -10.72 -10.43
C LYS A 64 -19.67 -10.98 -10.05
N CYS A 65 -18.74 -10.25 -10.66
CA CYS A 65 -17.33 -10.32 -10.31
C CYS A 65 -16.89 -9.08 -9.53
N THR A 66 -16.72 -9.25 -8.22
CA THR A 66 -16.16 -8.22 -7.34
C THR A 66 -14.65 -8.32 -7.22
N PHE A 67 -13.99 -7.27 -6.74
CA PHE A 67 -12.53 -7.28 -6.57
C PHE A 67 -12.06 -8.41 -5.65
N ARG A 68 -12.72 -8.62 -4.50
CA ARG A 68 -12.41 -9.74 -3.59
C ARG A 68 -12.51 -11.11 -4.28
N ARG A 69 -13.59 -11.34 -5.03
CA ARG A 69 -13.79 -12.61 -5.78
C ARG A 69 -12.76 -12.79 -6.88
N ALA A 70 -12.36 -11.69 -7.53
CA ALA A 70 -11.32 -11.69 -8.55
C ALA A 70 -9.94 -12.03 -7.95
N LEU A 71 -9.60 -11.50 -6.76
CA LEU A 71 -8.39 -11.87 -6.03
C LEU A 71 -8.37 -13.37 -5.71
N ARG A 72 -9.49 -13.89 -5.18
CA ARG A 72 -9.62 -15.32 -4.86
C ARG A 72 -9.48 -16.21 -6.10
N GLU A 73 -10.09 -15.80 -7.22
CA GLU A 73 -9.96 -16.50 -8.49
C GLU A 73 -8.55 -16.40 -9.10
N ALA A 74 -7.89 -15.24 -8.98
CA ALA A 74 -6.53 -15.07 -9.48
C ALA A 74 -5.54 -15.98 -8.74
N GLY A 75 -5.66 -16.04 -7.42
CA GLY A 75 -4.87 -16.96 -6.61
C GLY A 75 -5.07 -18.42 -7.01
N ALA A 76 -6.32 -18.81 -7.25
CA ALA A 76 -6.67 -20.12 -7.78
C ALA A 76 -6.05 -20.45 -9.13
N ARG A 77 -6.13 -19.51 -10.08
CA ARG A 77 -5.66 -19.71 -11.45
C ARG A 77 -4.15 -19.58 -11.61
N SER A 78 -3.48 -18.92 -10.68
CA SER A 78 -2.01 -18.77 -10.69
C SER A 78 -1.29 -20.10 -10.51
N ASP A 79 -1.93 -21.09 -9.87
CA ASP A 79 -1.36 -22.42 -9.65
C ASP A 79 -1.47 -23.29 -10.91
N SER A 80 -0.35 -23.40 -11.62
CA SER A 80 -0.25 -24.20 -12.86
C SER A 80 -0.54 -25.69 -12.65
N SER A 81 -0.47 -26.21 -11.41
CA SER A 81 -0.78 -27.60 -11.08
C SER A 81 -2.28 -27.88 -11.23
N PHE A 82 -3.10 -26.86 -11.01
CA PHE A 82 -4.57 -26.95 -11.09
C PHE A 82 -5.13 -26.28 -12.34
N CYS A 83 -4.44 -25.26 -12.86
CA CYS A 83 -4.85 -24.52 -14.06
C CYS A 83 -3.68 -24.37 -15.05
N PRO A 84 -3.28 -25.45 -15.76
CA PRO A 84 -2.20 -25.38 -16.74
C PRO A 84 -2.49 -24.35 -17.84
N GLY A 85 -1.56 -23.41 -18.04
CA GLY A 85 -1.69 -22.33 -19.05
C GLY A 85 -2.50 -21.11 -18.60
N CYS A 86 -3.04 -21.09 -17.38
CA CYS A 86 -3.84 -19.98 -16.86
C CYS A 86 -3.01 -18.79 -16.35
N SER A 87 -1.71 -18.98 -16.13
CA SER A 87 -0.75 -17.93 -15.79
C SER A 87 -0.08 -17.37 -17.06
N PRO A 88 0.14 -16.05 -17.19
CA PRO A 88 -0.12 -15.00 -16.20
C PRO A 88 -1.63 -14.68 -16.04
N VAL A 89 -2.00 -14.16 -14.87
CA VAL A 89 -3.38 -13.70 -14.60
C VAL A 89 -3.42 -12.17 -14.60
N LEU A 90 -4.35 -11.58 -15.34
CA LEU A 90 -4.65 -10.14 -15.29
C LEU A 90 -6.02 -9.92 -14.64
N ILE A 91 -6.06 -9.20 -13.53
CA ILE A 91 -7.27 -8.58 -13.01
C ILE A 91 -7.40 -7.19 -13.64
N ARG A 92 -8.51 -6.97 -14.34
CA ARG A 92 -8.88 -5.68 -14.94
C ARG A 92 -10.29 -5.28 -14.51
N PHE A 93 -10.62 -4.02 -14.72
CA PHE A 93 -11.90 -3.41 -14.37
C PHE A 93 -12.62 -3.00 -15.65
N THR A 94 -13.91 -3.34 -15.83
CA THR A 94 -14.72 -2.87 -16.97
C THR A 94 -16.21 -2.82 -16.64
N GLY A 95 -17.00 -2.05 -17.40
CA GLY A 95 -18.46 -1.98 -17.20
C GLY A 95 -18.90 -0.99 -16.11
N LEU A 96 -17.93 -0.27 -15.54
CA LEU A 96 -18.07 0.53 -14.32
C LEU A 96 -18.18 2.00 -14.70
N ASN A 97 -19.36 2.38 -15.19
CA ASN A 97 -19.57 3.74 -15.69
C ASN A 97 -20.76 4.45 -15.04
N GLY A 98 -21.45 3.82 -14.07
CA GLY A 98 -22.53 4.47 -13.33
C GLY A 98 -23.81 4.71 -14.15
N THR A 99 -24.04 3.96 -15.24
CA THR A 99 -25.10 4.28 -16.23
C THR A 99 -26.08 3.17 -16.54
N ASN A 100 -25.96 1.99 -15.91
CA ASN A 100 -26.80 0.83 -16.23
C ASN A 100 -28.03 0.71 -15.28
N ASN A 101 -28.19 1.65 -14.34
CA ASN A 101 -29.23 1.73 -13.31
C ASN A 101 -29.28 0.52 -12.37
N ASP A 102 -28.12 -0.03 -12.03
CA ASP A 102 -28.00 -1.09 -11.04
C ASP A 102 -27.68 -0.55 -9.63
N ALA A 103 -27.42 -1.46 -8.69
CA ALA A 103 -27.27 -1.09 -7.28
C ALA A 103 -25.88 -0.54 -6.94
N ASP A 104 -24.85 -0.80 -7.75
CA ASP A 104 -23.49 -0.34 -7.54
C ASP A 104 -23.12 0.90 -8.37
N ASP A 105 -24.02 1.38 -9.23
CA ASP A 105 -23.95 2.72 -9.83
C ASP A 105 -23.73 3.84 -8.79
N VAL A 106 -24.24 3.69 -7.56
CA VAL A 106 -24.04 4.65 -6.46
C VAL A 106 -22.57 4.80 -6.03
N GLN A 107 -21.74 3.81 -6.37
CA GLN A 107 -20.31 3.82 -6.10
C GLN A 107 -19.49 4.53 -7.18
N TYR A 108 -20.14 4.97 -8.26
CA TYR A 108 -19.51 5.73 -9.33
C TYR A 108 -19.66 7.24 -9.13
N ASN A 109 -18.52 7.91 -9.01
CA ASN A 109 -18.47 9.36 -9.02
C ASN A 109 -18.33 9.87 -10.46
N ALA A 110 -19.45 10.31 -11.04
CA ALA A 110 -19.49 10.83 -12.41
C ALA A 110 -18.65 12.10 -12.62
N THR A 111 -18.38 12.87 -11.57
CA THR A 111 -17.56 14.10 -11.64
C THR A 111 -16.08 13.76 -11.83
N THR A 112 -15.58 12.80 -11.05
CA THR A 112 -14.17 12.40 -11.09
C THR A 112 -13.91 11.21 -12.01
N GLY A 113 -14.97 10.52 -12.46
CA GLY A 113 -14.89 9.27 -13.21
C GLY A 113 -14.30 8.12 -12.41
N GLN A 114 -14.42 8.18 -11.08
CA GLN A 114 -13.87 7.18 -10.16
C GLN A 114 -14.93 6.20 -9.73
N TRP A 115 -14.48 4.98 -9.44
CA TRP A 115 -15.30 3.93 -8.86
C TRP A 115 -14.72 3.52 -7.51
N ILE A 116 -15.54 3.61 -6.47
CA ILE A 116 -15.15 3.29 -5.10
C ILE A 116 -15.62 1.87 -4.78
N LEU A 117 -14.70 0.99 -4.42
CA LEU A 117 -14.98 -0.42 -4.13
C LEU A 117 -14.95 -0.61 -2.63
N PRO A 118 -16.08 -0.45 -1.94
CA PRO A 118 -16.14 -0.76 -0.53
C PRO A 118 -15.94 -2.26 -0.36
N LEU A 119 -14.99 -2.64 0.50
CA LEU A 119 -14.87 -4.00 0.98
C LEU A 119 -15.36 -4.03 2.42
N ASP A 120 -16.57 -4.57 2.59
CA ASP A 120 -17.31 -4.59 3.85
C ASP A 120 -16.45 -5.14 5.00
N ASP A 121 -16.30 -4.35 6.05
CA ASP A 121 -15.51 -4.66 7.24
C ASP A 121 -16.29 -5.54 8.23
N SER A 122 -17.60 -5.69 8.02
CA SER A 122 -18.56 -6.19 9.01
C SER A 122 -18.49 -7.67 9.36
N SER A 123 -17.74 -8.51 8.63
CA SER A 123 -17.50 -9.90 9.02
C SER A 123 -16.02 -10.25 9.21
N THR A 124 -15.73 -10.90 10.34
CA THR A 124 -14.41 -11.44 10.70
C THR A 124 -14.00 -12.64 9.85
N SER A 125 -14.88 -13.13 8.98
CA SER A 125 -14.66 -14.29 8.13
C SER A 125 -14.37 -13.95 6.67
N SER A 126 -14.50 -12.69 6.22
CA SER A 126 -14.22 -12.36 4.82
C SER A 126 -12.71 -12.34 4.55
N PHE A 127 -12.20 -13.33 3.83
CA PHE A 127 -10.83 -13.35 3.34
C PHE A 127 -10.60 -12.21 2.33
N PHE A 128 -9.58 -11.38 2.58
CA PHE A 128 -9.12 -10.34 1.65
C PHE A 128 -7.62 -10.48 1.42
N GLY A 129 -7.28 -11.23 0.38
CA GLY A 129 -5.90 -11.48 0.02
C GLY A 129 -5.77 -12.19 -1.31
N LEU A 130 -4.52 -12.36 -1.72
CA LEU A 130 -4.13 -13.07 -2.93
C LEU A 130 -3.20 -14.23 -2.52
N GLU A 131 -3.80 -15.41 -2.40
CA GLU A 131 -3.14 -16.63 -1.93
C GLU A 131 -3.22 -17.73 -3.00
N PRO A 132 -2.19 -18.58 -3.11
CA PRO A 132 -2.27 -19.77 -3.94
C PRO A 132 -3.29 -20.76 -3.41
N GLN A 133 -3.66 -21.70 -4.27
CA GLN A 133 -4.49 -22.84 -3.86
C GLN A 133 -3.73 -23.90 -3.07
N SER A 134 -2.48 -24.14 -3.43
CA SER A 134 -1.64 -25.10 -2.76
C SER A 134 -0.96 -24.48 -1.54
N ILE A 135 -0.58 -25.34 -0.59
CA ILE A 135 0.23 -24.97 0.57
C ILE A 135 1.72 -24.77 0.23
N THR A 136 2.07 -24.81 -1.05
CA THR A 136 3.44 -24.65 -1.56
C THR A 136 3.55 -23.31 -2.27
N ASP A 137 4.72 -22.66 -2.17
CA ASP A 137 4.99 -21.42 -2.89
C ASP A 137 4.70 -21.60 -4.39
N VAL A 138 3.69 -20.89 -4.89
CA VAL A 138 3.30 -20.92 -6.30
C VAL A 138 3.97 -19.78 -7.02
N SER A 139 4.61 -20.11 -8.14
CA SER A 139 5.09 -19.11 -9.09
C SER A 139 4.08 -18.88 -10.19
N GLY A 140 3.52 -17.67 -10.26
CA GLY A 140 2.54 -17.33 -11.29
C GLY A 140 2.27 -15.83 -11.32
N PRO A 141 2.75 -15.09 -12.34
CA PRO A 141 2.57 -13.64 -12.38
C PRO A 141 1.09 -13.26 -12.34
N VAL A 142 0.75 -12.36 -11.41
CA VAL A 142 -0.57 -11.73 -11.32
C VAL A 142 -0.41 -10.23 -11.51
N VAL A 143 -1.19 -9.64 -12.41
CA VAL A 143 -1.23 -8.20 -12.62
C VAL A 143 -2.60 -7.68 -12.19
N ILE A 144 -2.63 -6.75 -11.24
CA ILE A 144 -3.81 -6.01 -10.82
C ILE A 144 -3.66 -4.60 -11.35
N ARG A 145 -4.52 -4.22 -12.29
CA ARG A 145 -4.37 -2.95 -13.03
C ARG A 145 -5.66 -2.16 -13.03
N GLY A 146 -5.59 -0.93 -12.51
CA GLY A 146 -6.67 0.05 -12.59
C GLY A 146 -6.94 0.58 -14.02
N LEU A 147 -8.01 1.37 -14.17
CA LEU A 147 -8.44 1.91 -15.46
C LEU A 147 -7.53 3.05 -15.97
N SER A 148 -7.38 3.12 -17.30
CA SER A 148 -6.64 4.15 -18.05
C SER A 148 -5.16 4.31 -17.66
N PRO A 149 -4.31 4.94 -18.48
CA PRO A 149 -3.03 5.42 -17.99
C PRO A 149 -3.28 6.56 -16.99
N VAL A 150 -2.88 6.34 -15.75
CA VAL A 150 -2.86 7.35 -14.68
C VAL A 150 -1.40 7.57 -14.33
N ASN A 151 -0.98 8.83 -14.23
CA ASN A 151 0.29 9.20 -13.65
C ASN A 151 0.04 9.95 -12.34
N VAL A 152 0.16 9.24 -11.23
CA VAL A 152 -0.12 9.79 -9.90
C VAL A 152 0.86 10.90 -9.52
N LEU A 153 2.10 10.83 -10.01
CA LEU A 153 3.11 11.88 -9.81
C LEU A 153 2.80 13.18 -10.54
N ASN A 154 1.83 13.17 -11.46
CA ASN A 154 1.32 14.37 -12.14
C ASN A 154 -0.01 14.86 -11.54
N GLY A 155 -0.35 14.47 -10.30
CA GLY A 155 -1.59 14.92 -9.65
C GLY A 155 -2.85 14.17 -10.09
N GLN A 156 -2.72 13.05 -10.81
CA GLN A 156 -3.88 12.30 -11.30
C GLN A 156 -4.27 11.20 -10.32
N MET A 157 -5.48 11.29 -9.76
CA MET A 157 -6.01 10.21 -8.92
C MET A 157 -6.37 8.96 -9.75
N PRO A 158 -6.12 7.75 -9.22
CA PRO A 158 -6.62 6.50 -9.77
C PRO A 158 -8.14 6.52 -9.97
N LYS A 159 -8.60 5.81 -11.01
CA LYS A 159 -10.03 5.66 -11.32
C LYS A 159 -10.69 4.51 -10.57
N ILE A 160 -9.89 3.56 -10.08
CA ILE A 160 -10.36 2.49 -9.21
C ILE A 160 -9.81 2.76 -7.82
N MET A 161 -10.72 2.98 -6.88
CA MET A 161 -10.42 3.24 -5.47
C MET A 161 -10.93 2.06 -4.66
N ILE A 162 -10.09 1.41 -3.87
CA ILE A 162 -10.51 0.40 -2.89
C ILE A 162 -10.70 1.11 -1.56
N ASP A 163 -11.86 0.94 -0.94
CA ASP A 163 -12.20 1.57 0.32
C ASP A 163 -12.40 0.48 1.38
N THR A 164 -11.42 0.35 2.28
CA THR A 164 -11.48 -0.64 3.36
C THR A 164 -10.47 -0.33 4.47
N GLY A 165 -10.86 -0.66 5.71
CA GLY A 165 -9.92 -0.71 6.83
C GLY A 165 -9.14 -2.03 6.95
N LYS A 166 -9.40 -3.00 6.07
CA LYS A 166 -8.75 -4.32 6.10
C LYS A 166 -7.40 -4.31 5.40
N THR A 167 -6.44 -5.03 5.97
CA THR A 167 -5.17 -5.33 5.30
C THR A 167 -5.39 -6.36 4.19
N MET A 168 -4.80 -6.12 3.02
CA MET A 168 -4.68 -7.13 1.97
C MET A 168 -3.39 -7.93 2.17
N GLU A 169 -3.52 -9.24 2.32
CA GLU A 169 -2.35 -10.12 2.36
C GLU A 169 -2.05 -10.68 0.97
N ILE A 170 -0.79 -10.67 0.55
CA ILE A 170 -0.36 -11.26 -0.72
C ILE A 170 0.70 -12.32 -0.46
N GLU A 171 0.37 -13.56 -0.81
CA GLU A 171 1.19 -14.76 -0.64
C GLU A 171 1.52 -15.42 -1.98
N LEU A 172 1.58 -14.62 -3.05
CA LEU A 172 2.05 -15.01 -4.38
C LEU A 172 3.25 -14.17 -4.77
N ASN A 173 4.22 -14.78 -5.44
CA ASN A 173 5.34 -14.05 -6.04
C ASN A 173 4.92 -13.37 -7.35
N GLN A 174 5.76 -12.47 -7.86
CA GLN A 174 5.60 -11.86 -9.19
C GLN A 174 4.26 -11.14 -9.40
N VAL A 175 3.76 -10.50 -8.33
CA VAL A 175 2.52 -9.72 -8.39
C VAL A 175 2.85 -8.27 -8.71
N THR A 176 2.16 -7.71 -9.69
CA THR A 176 2.20 -6.28 -10.00
C THR A 176 0.87 -5.65 -9.62
N ILE A 177 0.91 -4.60 -8.82
CA ILE A 177 -0.25 -3.74 -8.51
C ILE A 177 0.03 -2.36 -9.06
N GLU A 178 -0.84 -1.90 -9.96
CA GLU A 178 -0.66 -0.60 -10.60
C GLU A 178 -1.95 0.19 -10.84
N ARG A 179 -1.83 1.51 -10.69
CA ARG A 179 -2.90 2.48 -11.00
C ARG A 179 -4.15 2.29 -10.14
N MET A 180 -3.95 1.88 -8.90
CA MET A 180 -4.99 1.66 -7.90
C MET A 180 -4.90 2.72 -6.81
N GLY A 181 -6.05 3.17 -6.30
CA GLY A 181 -6.14 3.97 -5.10
C GLY A 181 -6.64 3.14 -3.93
N PHE A 182 -6.13 3.42 -2.74
CA PHE A 182 -6.45 2.72 -1.50
C PHE A 182 -6.83 3.76 -0.44
N MET A 183 -8.03 3.63 0.10
CA MET A 183 -8.64 4.54 1.09
C MET A 183 -9.01 3.76 2.35
N GLY A 184 -9.34 4.49 3.42
CA GLY A 184 -10.07 3.93 4.56
C GLY A 184 -9.24 3.10 5.55
N GLY A 185 -7.90 3.23 5.58
CA GLY A 185 -7.09 2.45 6.54
C GLY A 185 -6.28 1.30 5.92
N MET A 186 -6.40 1.08 4.62
CA MET A 186 -5.86 -0.11 3.97
C MET A 186 -4.32 -0.17 3.94
N SER A 187 -3.79 -1.34 4.29
CA SER A 187 -2.37 -1.72 4.15
C SER A 187 -2.23 -2.93 3.23
N ILE A 188 -1.09 -3.07 2.55
CA ILE A 188 -0.72 -4.30 1.85
C ILE A 188 0.41 -5.01 2.61
N HIS A 189 0.15 -6.24 3.04
CA HIS A 189 1.17 -7.12 3.61
C HIS A 189 1.70 -8.05 2.52
N TRP A 190 2.89 -7.75 2.06
CA TRP A 190 3.61 -8.47 1.02
C TRP A 190 4.45 -9.58 1.63
N LYS A 191 4.11 -10.84 1.34
CA LYS A 191 4.75 -12.01 1.98
C LYS A 191 5.61 -12.86 1.06
N GLU A 192 5.85 -12.43 -0.18
CA GLU A 192 6.61 -13.18 -1.18
C GLU A 192 7.64 -12.31 -1.91
N SER A 193 8.23 -12.77 -3.01
CA SER A 193 9.29 -12.08 -3.75
C SER A 193 8.83 -11.52 -5.10
N ASP A 194 9.63 -10.62 -5.68
CA ASP A 194 9.44 -10.04 -7.01
C ASP A 194 8.13 -9.24 -7.17
N GLY A 195 7.70 -8.56 -6.11
CA GLY A 195 6.51 -7.69 -6.14
C GLY A 195 6.78 -6.34 -6.80
N VAL A 196 5.80 -5.79 -7.52
CA VAL A 196 5.89 -4.45 -8.13
C VAL A 196 4.66 -3.62 -7.73
N PHE A 197 4.90 -2.50 -7.07
CA PHE A 197 3.88 -1.52 -6.69
C PHE A 197 4.18 -0.21 -7.38
N GLN A 198 3.37 0.16 -8.38
CA GLN A 198 3.63 1.37 -9.17
C GLN A 198 2.42 2.22 -9.49
N ASN A 199 2.60 3.54 -9.48
CA ASN A 199 1.53 4.51 -9.80
C ASN A 199 0.25 4.30 -8.97
N ASN A 200 0.38 3.96 -7.70
CA ASN A 200 -0.75 3.79 -6.79
C ASN A 200 -0.84 4.94 -5.79
N THR A 201 -1.99 5.08 -5.13
CA THR A 201 -2.21 6.06 -4.06
C THR A 201 -2.73 5.40 -2.78
N TRP A 202 -2.28 5.84 -1.61
CA TRP A 202 -2.80 5.41 -0.31
C TRP A 202 -3.20 6.59 0.56
N GLY A 203 -4.32 6.41 1.28
CA GLY A 203 -4.75 7.24 2.39
C GLY A 203 -5.20 8.65 2.04
N LEU A 204 -5.37 8.94 0.76
CA LEU A 204 -5.95 10.20 0.27
C LEU A 204 -7.44 10.04 -0.01
N SER A 205 -8.19 11.12 0.17
CA SER A 205 -9.57 11.26 -0.31
C SER A 205 -9.65 11.06 -1.83
N ALA A 206 -10.86 10.82 -2.36
CA ALA A 206 -11.08 10.58 -3.78
C ALA A 206 -10.55 11.71 -4.69
N ASP A 207 -10.53 12.96 -4.23
CA ASP A 207 -9.96 14.10 -4.96
C ASP A 207 -8.44 14.26 -4.79
N GLY A 208 -7.82 13.51 -3.88
CA GLY A 208 -6.38 13.53 -3.63
C GLY A 208 -5.88 14.68 -2.75
N MET A 209 -6.78 15.50 -2.19
CA MET A 209 -6.41 16.78 -1.55
C MET A 209 -6.47 16.75 -0.01
N SER A 210 -7.07 15.73 0.57
CA SER A 210 -7.16 15.48 2.02
C SER A 210 -6.76 14.05 2.38
N ILE A 211 -6.48 13.82 3.67
CA ILE A 211 -6.27 12.47 4.23
C ILE A 211 -7.63 11.84 4.50
N GLU A 212 -7.82 10.60 4.04
CA GLU A 212 -9.00 9.79 4.37
C GLU A 212 -8.67 8.89 5.57
N PHE A 213 -9.24 9.18 6.74
CA PHE A 213 -9.01 8.37 7.92
C PHE A 213 -9.90 7.12 7.95
N GLY A 214 -9.36 6.00 8.42
CA GLY A 214 -10.10 4.74 8.55
C GLY A 214 -11.11 4.76 9.70
N ASP A 215 -10.65 4.95 10.95
CA ASP A 215 -11.55 5.02 12.12
C ASP A 215 -10.99 5.94 13.23
N LEU A 216 -11.24 7.24 13.08
CA LEU A 216 -10.83 8.27 14.05
C LEU A 216 -11.48 8.12 15.44
N VAL A 217 -12.62 7.41 15.55
CA VAL A 217 -13.43 7.38 16.79
C VAL A 217 -13.16 6.12 17.60
N GLY A 218 -13.00 4.97 16.94
CA GLY A 218 -12.74 3.68 17.57
C GLY A 218 -11.25 3.31 17.67
N ASN A 219 -10.40 3.79 16.75
CA ASN A 219 -8.97 3.50 16.78
C ASN A 219 -8.13 4.65 16.20
N THR A 220 -7.74 5.57 17.06
CA THR A 220 -6.93 6.75 16.73
C THR A 220 -5.49 6.44 16.30
N ASP A 221 -5.03 5.21 16.56
CA ASP A 221 -3.77 4.69 16.02
C ASP A 221 -3.92 4.22 14.55
N ASN A 222 -5.14 4.13 14.03
CA ASN A 222 -5.43 3.84 12.63
C ASN A 222 -5.79 5.14 11.92
N LEU A 223 -4.75 5.86 11.46
CA LEU A 223 -4.89 7.08 10.64
C LEU A 223 -5.55 6.73 9.29
N ALA A 224 -4.86 6.89 8.17
CA ALA A 224 -5.29 6.37 6.87
C ALA A 224 -4.82 4.93 6.64
N GLY A 225 -4.28 4.28 7.68
CA GLY A 225 -3.86 2.89 7.74
C GLY A 225 -2.67 2.71 8.69
N SER A 226 -2.24 1.46 8.90
CA SER A 226 -0.97 1.18 9.58
C SER A 226 0.21 1.54 8.66
N ASN A 227 0.42 0.75 7.63
CA ASN A 227 1.40 0.97 6.56
C ASN A 227 0.68 1.21 5.22
N GLY A 228 1.37 1.75 4.22
CA GLY A 228 0.94 1.58 2.82
C GLY A 228 1.32 0.19 2.32
N ILE A 229 2.61 -0.14 2.46
CA ILE A 229 3.20 -1.43 2.09
C ILE A 229 4.09 -1.93 3.24
N LEU A 230 3.84 -3.15 3.71
CA LEU A 230 4.68 -3.84 4.69
C LEU A 230 5.13 -5.17 4.10
N THR A 231 6.44 -5.44 4.14
CA THR A 231 6.97 -6.76 3.77
C THR A 231 7.17 -7.67 4.98
N THR A 232 7.06 -8.97 4.76
CA THR A 232 7.58 -9.98 5.70
C THR A 232 8.97 -10.45 5.27
N ASN A 233 9.48 -11.51 5.88
CA ASN A 233 10.86 -11.99 5.69
C ASN A 233 11.19 -12.52 4.27
N LYS A 234 10.24 -12.53 3.33
CA LYS A 234 10.40 -13.03 1.95
C LYS A 234 10.33 -11.95 0.87
N GLY A 235 10.25 -10.67 1.24
CA GLY A 235 10.09 -9.50 0.35
C GLY A 235 11.24 -9.18 -0.62
N ASP A 236 12.00 -10.17 -1.10
CA ASP A 236 13.14 -9.97 -2.00
C ASP A 236 12.72 -9.38 -3.36
N ASN A 237 13.61 -8.58 -3.94
CA ASN A 237 13.48 -7.96 -5.27
C ASN A 237 12.20 -7.15 -5.49
N MET A 238 11.57 -6.67 -4.42
CA MET A 238 10.37 -5.84 -4.53
C MET A 238 10.72 -4.46 -5.10
N THR A 239 9.85 -3.92 -5.95
CA THR A 239 9.93 -2.55 -6.46
C THR A 239 8.71 -1.74 -6.03
N VAL A 240 8.95 -0.60 -5.39
CA VAL A 240 7.94 0.39 -5.02
C VAL A 240 8.28 1.68 -5.75
N ASP A 241 7.63 1.93 -6.89
CA ASP A 241 7.99 3.01 -7.82
C ASP A 241 6.84 3.99 -8.10
N GLY A 242 7.08 5.27 -7.88
CA GLY A 242 6.18 6.31 -8.35
C GLY A 242 4.79 6.27 -7.72
N ASN A 243 4.72 5.99 -6.42
CA ASN A 243 3.47 5.97 -5.65
C ASN A 243 3.29 7.26 -4.83
N VAL A 244 2.06 7.54 -4.41
CA VAL A 244 1.75 8.56 -3.40
C VAL A 244 1.18 7.89 -2.15
N ILE A 245 1.89 7.97 -1.02
CA ILE A 245 1.51 7.27 0.22
C ILE A 245 1.40 8.30 1.35
N SER A 246 0.20 8.51 1.86
CA SER A 246 -0.06 9.50 2.90
C SER A 246 -0.95 8.94 4.00
N GLY A 247 -0.77 9.42 5.22
CA GLY A 247 -1.60 9.05 6.35
C GLY A 247 -1.30 7.69 6.99
N ALA A 248 -0.18 7.06 6.67
CA ALA A 248 0.27 5.85 7.37
C ALA A 248 0.59 6.16 8.85
N SER A 249 -0.04 5.45 9.80
CA SER A 249 0.21 5.66 11.23
C SER A 249 1.55 5.09 11.71
N THR A 250 2.06 4.09 11.00
CA THR A 250 3.45 3.63 11.04
C THR A 250 4.17 4.11 9.78
N PHE A 251 5.07 3.32 9.19
CA PHE A 251 5.82 3.70 8.00
C PHE A 251 5.00 3.49 6.73
N ALA A 252 5.02 4.48 5.82
CA ALA A 252 4.44 4.39 4.49
C ALA A 252 4.91 3.14 3.73
N VAL A 253 6.22 2.86 3.80
CA VAL A 253 6.82 1.62 3.29
C VAL A 253 7.71 1.03 4.37
N GLU A 254 7.48 -0.25 4.68
CA GLU A 254 8.25 -0.98 5.68
C GLU A 254 8.84 -2.28 5.13
N ILE A 255 10.18 -2.35 5.14
CA ILE A 255 10.95 -3.48 4.63
C ILE A 255 11.57 -4.27 5.79
N ASN A 256 11.33 -5.59 5.82
CA ASN A 256 11.86 -6.46 6.86
C ASN A 256 13.32 -6.88 6.62
N SER A 257 14.06 -7.04 7.71
CA SER A 257 15.49 -7.36 7.79
C SER A 257 16.00 -8.55 6.97
N ALA A 258 15.16 -9.53 6.65
CA ALA A 258 15.58 -10.72 5.90
C ALA A 258 15.55 -10.53 4.37
N THR A 259 15.22 -9.33 3.87
CA THR A 259 15.03 -9.06 2.45
C THR A 259 16.27 -8.46 1.76
N SER A 260 16.30 -8.59 0.45
CA SER A 260 17.37 -8.12 -0.41
C SER A 260 16.87 -7.59 -1.75
N GLY A 261 17.65 -6.70 -2.38
CA GLY A 261 17.38 -6.23 -3.74
C GLY A 261 16.13 -5.34 -3.89
N VAL A 262 15.54 -4.86 -2.79
CA VAL A 262 14.36 -3.97 -2.83
C VAL A 262 14.73 -2.60 -3.37
N GLN A 263 13.85 -2.04 -4.21
CA GLN A 263 13.95 -0.69 -4.76
C GLN A 263 12.73 0.13 -4.30
N ILE A 264 12.97 1.26 -3.63
CA ILE A 264 11.94 2.23 -3.24
C ILE A 264 12.30 3.55 -3.91
N ILE A 265 11.63 3.84 -5.04
CA ILE A 265 12.06 4.89 -5.97
C ILE A 265 10.92 5.83 -6.38
N ASN A 266 11.24 7.11 -6.54
CA ASN A 266 10.33 8.13 -7.09
C ASN A 266 8.97 8.29 -6.35
N ASN A 267 8.86 7.88 -5.08
CA ASN A 267 7.60 7.98 -4.34
C ASN A 267 7.42 9.36 -3.69
N LEU A 268 6.17 9.79 -3.56
CA LEU A 268 5.76 10.93 -2.74
C LEU A 268 5.15 10.41 -1.45
N ILE A 269 5.69 10.82 -0.31
CA ILE A 269 5.26 10.35 1.01
C ILE A 269 4.84 11.54 1.86
N GLY A 270 3.62 11.45 2.42
CA GLY A 270 3.04 12.47 3.28
C GLY A 270 2.60 13.74 2.54
N THR A 271 2.37 13.66 1.24
CA THR A 271 1.89 14.79 0.43
C THR A 271 0.46 14.58 -0.08
N ARG A 272 -0.14 15.61 -0.64
CA ARG A 272 -1.31 15.48 -1.51
C ARG A 272 -0.93 14.79 -2.82
N ILE A 273 -1.93 14.49 -3.64
CA ILE A 273 -1.72 13.91 -4.97
C ILE A 273 -0.85 14.77 -5.89
N ASP A 274 -0.89 16.09 -5.72
CA ASP A 274 -0.07 17.05 -6.49
C ASP A 274 1.35 17.21 -5.95
N GLY A 275 1.72 16.45 -4.91
CA GLY A 275 3.01 16.51 -4.25
C GLY A 275 3.24 17.71 -3.35
N THR A 276 2.20 18.52 -3.10
CA THR A 276 2.25 19.63 -2.13
C THR A 276 1.80 19.19 -0.74
N VAL A 277 2.16 19.96 0.28
CA VAL A 277 1.63 19.81 1.64
C VAL A 277 0.73 21.02 1.95
N PRO A 278 -0.44 20.86 2.58
CA PRO A 278 -1.27 22.00 2.99
C PRO A 278 -0.48 23.00 3.84
N ASN A 279 -0.92 24.25 3.85
CA ASN A 279 -0.41 25.20 4.82
C ASN A 279 -0.91 24.84 6.23
N VAL A 280 -0.02 24.28 7.05
CA VAL A 280 -0.30 23.91 8.45
C VAL A 280 0.18 25.02 9.38
N PRO A 281 -0.69 25.58 10.24
CA PRO A 281 -0.28 26.54 11.27
C PRO A 281 0.88 26.02 12.12
N ALA A 282 1.82 26.92 12.47
CA ALA A 282 3.04 26.54 13.18
C ALA A 282 2.79 25.86 14.54
N ASN A 283 1.68 26.18 15.21
CA ASN A 283 1.26 25.56 16.48
C ASN A 283 0.64 24.16 16.32
N LEU A 284 0.29 23.77 15.10
CA LEU A 284 -0.27 22.46 14.75
C LEU A 284 0.77 21.52 14.13
N ASN A 285 1.83 22.09 13.55
CA ASN A 285 2.94 21.36 12.94
C ASN A 285 3.79 20.65 14.01
N CYS A 286 3.84 19.32 13.96
CA CYS A 286 4.54 18.45 14.91
C CYS A 286 4.11 18.61 16.36
N ARG A 287 2.84 18.97 16.60
CA ARG A 287 2.33 18.96 17.96
C ARG A 287 2.16 17.53 18.47
N THR A 288 2.23 17.40 19.78
CA THR A 288 2.09 16.14 20.52
C THR A 288 0.74 16.08 21.24
N PHE A 289 0.31 14.87 21.60
CA PHE A 289 -0.96 14.63 22.26
C PHE A 289 -0.75 14.10 23.68
N THR A 290 -1.49 14.64 24.66
CA THR A 290 -1.46 14.21 26.07
C THR A 290 -2.18 12.88 26.27
N ASN A 291 -3.21 12.63 25.47
CA ASN A 291 -3.86 11.33 25.35
C ASN A 291 -4.11 11.03 23.87
N ILE A 292 -3.93 9.78 23.46
CA ILE A 292 -4.21 9.34 22.09
C ILE A 292 -5.58 8.68 21.99
N ASN A 293 -6.16 8.17 23.09
CA ASN A 293 -7.50 7.56 23.07
C ASN A 293 -8.31 7.94 24.34
N PRO A 294 -9.31 8.83 24.24
CA PRO A 294 -9.58 9.70 23.09
C PRO A 294 -8.43 10.71 22.86
N VAL A 295 -8.33 11.23 21.63
CA VAL A 295 -7.30 12.22 21.27
C VAL A 295 -7.50 13.53 22.04
N ASP A 296 -6.48 13.93 22.79
CA ASP A 296 -6.41 15.20 23.53
C ASP A 296 -5.02 15.84 23.32
N PRO A 297 -4.92 17.10 22.85
CA PRO A 297 -6.02 17.98 22.44
C PRO A 297 -6.72 17.47 21.17
N PRO A 298 -8.02 17.77 20.96
CA PRO A 298 -8.77 17.35 19.77
C PRO A 298 -8.06 17.68 18.46
N ILE A 299 -8.28 16.87 17.43
CA ILE A 299 -7.73 17.08 16.09
C ILE A 299 -8.33 18.37 15.49
N ASP A 300 -7.47 19.19 14.89
CA ASP A 300 -7.90 20.38 14.15
C ASP A 300 -7.98 20.06 12.65
N SER A 301 -9.02 20.55 11.99
CA SER A 301 -9.22 20.41 10.54
C SER A 301 -8.07 20.97 9.67
N GLN A 302 -7.23 21.86 10.23
CA GLN A 302 -6.07 22.43 9.55
C GLN A 302 -4.80 21.59 9.72
N GLU A 303 -4.85 20.52 10.53
CA GLU A 303 -3.74 19.59 10.65
C GLU A 303 -3.58 18.72 9.41
N TRP A 304 -2.32 18.37 9.15
CA TRP A 304 -1.98 17.44 8.12
C TRP A 304 -1.24 16.26 8.73
N PHE A 305 -1.90 15.11 8.77
CA PHE A 305 -1.31 13.86 9.24
C PHE A 305 -0.75 13.09 8.05
N GLY A 306 0.37 13.57 7.49
CA GLY A 306 1.03 12.91 6.35
C GLY A 306 1.52 11.50 6.66
N GLY A 307 1.55 11.11 7.94
CA GLY A 307 1.99 9.78 8.38
C GLY A 307 3.50 9.72 8.65
N ALA A 308 4.07 8.52 8.60
CA ALA A 308 5.52 8.33 8.69
C ALA A 308 6.19 7.97 7.35
N GLY A 309 7.52 8.08 7.34
CA GLY A 309 8.36 7.87 6.16
C GLY A 309 8.61 6.40 5.81
N ILE A 310 9.86 6.06 5.49
CA ILE A 310 10.25 4.71 5.09
C ILE A 310 11.09 4.07 6.21
N SER A 311 10.76 2.82 6.55
CA SER A 311 11.63 1.95 7.34
C SER A 311 12.13 0.82 6.44
N ALA A 312 13.44 0.70 6.29
CA ALA A 312 14.04 -0.28 5.41
C ALA A 312 15.14 -1.06 6.13
N SER A 313 14.87 -2.33 6.39
CA SER A 313 15.84 -3.27 6.94
C SER A 313 16.18 -4.32 5.87
N GLY A 314 17.45 -4.67 5.66
CA GLY A 314 17.80 -5.75 4.72
C GLY A 314 19.23 -5.74 4.21
N THR A 315 19.45 -6.23 2.99
CA THR A 315 20.74 -6.16 2.29
C THR A 315 20.59 -5.56 0.90
N GLY A 316 21.42 -4.58 0.54
CA GLY A 316 21.52 -4.13 -0.86
C GLY A 316 20.31 -3.35 -1.38
N LEU A 317 19.51 -2.75 -0.49
CA LEU A 317 18.34 -1.95 -0.87
C LEU A 317 18.75 -0.62 -1.54
N LEU A 318 17.94 -0.18 -2.51
CA LEU A 318 18.05 1.12 -3.18
C LEU A 318 16.86 1.99 -2.79
N ILE A 319 17.14 3.17 -2.22
CA ILE A 319 16.13 4.17 -1.84
C ILE A 319 16.51 5.49 -2.48
N GLU A 320 15.80 5.84 -3.55
CA GLU A 320 16.24 6.91 -4.46
C GLU A 320 15.11 7.82 -4.95
N ASN A 321 15.39 9.11 -5.08
CA ASN A 321 14.48 10.10 -5.69
C ASN A 321 13.09 10.19 -5.02
N ASN A 322 12.96 9.80 -3.74
CA ASN A 322 11.70 9.95 -3.02
C ASN A 322 11.57 11.37 -2.46
N VAL A 323 10.34 11.87 -2.39
CA VAL A 323 9.99 13.12 -1.71
C VAL A 323 9.18 12.78 -0.47
N ILE A 324 9.71 13.13 0.70
CA ILE A 324 9.10 12.83 2.00
C ILE A 324 8.85 14.15 2.72
N ALA A 325 7.60 14.57 2.83
CA ALA A 325 7.24 15.87 3.37
C ALA A 325 5.95 15.79 4.20
N GLY A 326 5.69 16.78 5.06
CA GLY A 326 4.42 16.83 5.79
C GLY A 326 4.19 15.67 6.77
N MET A 327 5.26 14.95 7.14
CA MET A 327 5.17 13.84 8.08
C MET A 327 4.68 14.32 9.44
N GLN A 328 3.59 13.70 9.92
CA GLN A 328 3.03 13.88 11.25
C GLN A 328 2.08 12.71 11.52
N THR A 329 2.24 12.09 12.69
CA THR A 329 1.34 11.06 13.21
C THR A 329 0.70 11.54 14.51
N ILE A 330 -0.39 10.91 14.93
CA ILE A 330 -0.90 11.09 16.29
C ILE A 330 0.05 10.35 17.23
N HIS A 331 0.78 11.08 18.06
CA HIS A 331 1.77 10.50 18.99
C HIS A 331 1.76 11.20 20.34
N SER A 332 2.10 10.44 21.38
CA SER A 332 2.09 10.95 22.75
C SER A 332 3.20 11.97 23.00
N THR A 333 3.03 12.83 24.00
CA THR A 333 4.07 13.72 24.53
C THR A 333 5.32 12.98 25.05
N ASN A 334 5.29 11.66 25.21
CA ASN A 334 6.46 10.90 25.66
C ASN A 334 7.04 10.00 24.56
N SER A 335 6.51 10.09 23.33
CA SER A 335 6.93 9.30 22.19
C SER A 335 7.90 10.09 21.31
N THR A 336 8.90 9.40 20.76
CA THR A 336 9.73 9.97 19.69
C THR A 336 8.98 9.83 18.37
N PRO A 337 8.77 10.91 17.60
CA PRO A 337 8.18 10.82 16.27
C PRO A 337 9.02 9.91 15.36
N PRO A 338 8.39 9.16 14.45
CA PRO A 338 9.12 8.28 13.53
C PRO A 338 10.03 9.08 12.61
N GLU A 339 11.18 8.50 12.26
CA GLU A 339 12.14 9.12 11.33
C GLU A 339 11.64 9.09 9.88
N ALA A 340 12.06 10.04 9.05
CA ALA A 340 11.67 10.08 7.64
C ALA A 340 12.29 8.93 6.83
N LEU A 341 13.53 8.56 7.13
CA LEU A 341 14.17 7.35 6.62
C LEU A 341 14.87 6.64 7.78
N THR A 342 14.45 5.40 8.05
CA THR A 342 15.14 4.49 8.98
C THR A 342 15.74 3.34 8.20
N ILE A 343 17.06 3.19 8.29
CA ILE A 343 17.85 2.29 7.45
C ILE A 343 18.66 1.33 8.33
N PHE A 344 18.37 0.05 8.25
CA PHE A 344 19.06 -0.99 9.01
C PHE A 344 19.53 -2.12 8.11
N GLY A 345 20.62 -2.78 8.50
CA GLY A 345 21.19 -3.88 7.72
C GLY A 345 22.48 -3.45 7.04
N ARG A 346 22.65 -3.70 5.74
CA ARG A 346 23.94 -3.48 5.06
C ARG A 346 23.82 -3.16 3.57
N LEU A 347 24.86 -2.49 3.05
CA LEU A 347 25.06 -2.27 1.61
C LEU A 347 23.92 -1.49 0.94
N HIS A 348 23.23 -0.64 1.68
CA HIS A 348 22.16 0.20 1.14
C HIS A 348 22.70 1.38 0.36
N THR A 349 22.00 1.77 -0.69
CA THR A 349 22.19 3.06 -1.36
C THR A 349 20.97 3.92 -1.11
N VAL A 350 21.17 5.07 -0.47
CA VAL A 350 20.14 6.05 -0.14
C VAL A 350 20.57 7.37 -0.79
N GLN A 351 19.95 7.72 -1.91
CA GLN A 351 20.43 8.86 -2.69
C GLN A 351 19.34 9.74 -3.28
N ASN A 352 19.65 11.02 -3.45
CA ASN A 352 18.80 11.97 -4.17
C ASN A 352 17.37 12.12 -3.60
N ASN A 353 17.15 11.72 -2.35
CA ASN A 353 15.86 11.91 -1.69
C ASN A 353 15.72 13.36 -1.19
N ILE A 354 14.51 13.89 -1.22
CA ILE A 354 14.15 15.21 -0.68
C ILE A 354 13.29 14.98 0.56
N ILE A 355 13.77 15.42 1.72
CA ILE A 355 13.10 15.26 3.01
C ILE A 355 12.74 16.63 3.57
N GLY A 356 11.47 16.86 3.88
CA GLY A 356 10.96 18.09 4.48
C GLY A 356 10.72 19.24 3.51
N LYS A 357 10.74 18.98 2.19
CA LYS A 357 10.38 19.93 1.16
C LYS A 357 9.48 19.26 0.15
N ASP A 358 8.37 19.92 -0.18
CA ASP A 358 7.37 19.40 -1.10
C ASP A 358 7.71 19.70 -2.58
N LEU A 359 6.93 19.18 -3.53
CA LEU A 359 7.15 19.42 -4.96
C LEU A 359 6.89 20.88 -5.38
N GLY A 360 6.14 21.63 -4.58
CA GLY A 360 5.95 23.08 -4.74
C GLY A 360 7.20 23.89 -4.35
N GLY A 361 8.19 23.25 -3.74
CA GLY A 361 9.42 23.87 -3.25
C GLY A 361 9.29 24.47 -1.84
N THR A 362 8.19 24.22 -1.15
CA THR A 362 7.94 24.72 0.22
C THR A 362 8.67 23.85 1.23
N GLU A 363 9.53 24.46 2.07
CA GLU A 363 10.26 23.78 3.15
C GLU A 363 9.33 23.56 4.37
N VAL A 364 8.44 22.56 4.29
CA VAL A 364 7.44 22.26 5.32
C VAL A 364 7.97 21.48 6.53
N GLY A 365 9.10 20.80 6.37
CA GLY A 365 9.74 19.95 7.37
C GLY A 365 9.12 18.56 7.52
N VAL A 366 9.66 17.80 8.48
CA VAL A 366 9.16 16.48 8.91
C VAL A 366 9.16 16.40 10.44
N CYS A 367 8.15 15.76 11.03
CA CYS A 367 8.16 15.42 12.45
C CYS A 367 8.99 14.15 12.65
N GLY A 368 10.19 14.29 13.21
CA GLY A 368 11.17 13.22 13.38
C GLY A 368 12.56 13.59 12.87
N GLN A 369 13.48 12.64 12.97
CA GLN A 369 14.80 12.71 12.35
C GLN A 369 14.68 12.64 10.82
N GLY A 370 15.59 13.27 10.08
CA GLY A 370 15.66 13.10 8.62
C GLY A 370 16.06 11.67 8.23
N ILE A 371 17.31 11.30 8.47
CA ILE A 371 17.82 9.95 8.19
C ILE A 371 18.38 9.34 9.47
N LYS A 372 18.04 8.09 9.73
CA LYS A 372 18.66 7.25 10.75
C LYS A 372 19.22 6.01 10.10
N LEU A 373 20.45 5.66 10.44
CA LEU A 373 21.10 4.46 9.93
C LEU A 373 21.84 3.68 11.02
N SER A 374 21.83 2.36 10.87
CA SER A 374 22.67 1.42 11.62
C SER A 374 23.21 0.36 10.68
N THR A 375 24.49 0.07 10.80
CA THR A 375 25.14 -1.00 10.05
C THR A 375 25.06 -2.29 10.86
N GLN A 376 24.48 -3.34 10.29
CA GLN A 376 24.44 -4.67 10.90
C GLN A 376 25.70 -5.46 10.53
N ARG A 377 26.29 -6.12 11.54
CA ARG A 377 27.39 -7.06 11.35
C ARG A 377 26.88 -8.50 11.49
N ASP A 378 26.90 -9.23 10.38
CA ASP A 378 26.49 -10.65 10.35
C ASP A 378 27.67 -11.63 10.25
N SER A 379 28.90 -11.12 10.16
CA SER A 379 30.10 -11.94 9.99
C SER A 379 31.21 -11.51 10.95
N PRO A 380 31.96 -12.46 11.55
CA PRO A 380 33.15 -12.15 12.33
C PRO A 380 34.33 -11.68 11.46
N ILE A 381 34.25 -11.85 10.14
CA ILE A 381 35.27 -11.45 9.16
C ILE A 381 34.99 -10.02 8.70
N GLU A 382 36.04 -9.20 8.58
CA GLU A 382 35.97 -7.86 7.97
C GLU A 382 35.44 -7.97 6.53
N VAL A 383 34.18 -7.58 6.33
CA VAL A 383 33.53 -7.48 5.02
C VAL A 383 32.90 -6.10 4.94
N ASN A 384 32.87 -5.50 3.75
CA ASN A 384 32.21 -4.20 3.60
C ASN A 384 30.71 -4.35 3.83
N ASN A 385 30.19 -3.70 4.88
CA ASN A 385 28.75 -3.60 5.16
C ASN A 385 28.22 -2.16 5.02
N GLY A 386 29.07 -1.23 4.59
CA GLY A 386 28.76 0.20 4.61
C GLY A 386 27.61 0.59 3.69
N HIS A 387 26.85 1.59 4.12
CA HIS A 387 25.82 2.26 3.33
C HIS A 387 26.43 3.41 2.51
N MET A 388 25.78 3.75 1.41
CA MET A 388 26.01 4.96 0.64
C MET A 388 24.84 5.92 0.87
N ILE A 389 25.09 7.04 1.55
CA ILE A 389 24.11 8.11 1.80
C ILE A 389 24.55 9.33 1.00
N LEU A 390 23.99 9.49 -0.20
CA LEU A 390 24.52 10.39 -1.22
C LEU A 390 23.52 11.46 -1.62
N ASP A 391 23.96 12.71 -1.71
CA ASP A 391 23.27 13.75 -2.48
C ASP A 391 21.77 13.93 -2.11
N ASN A 392 21.40 13.66 -0.84
CA ASN A 392 20.04 13.88 -0.31
C ASN A 392 19.87 15.32 0.19
N GLU A 393 18.66 15.87 0.11
CA GLU A 393 18.30 17.17 0.68
C GLU A 393 17.42 16.97 1.92
N ILE A 394 17.80 17.57 3.06
CA ILE A 394 17.07 17.42 4.33
C ILE A 394 16.76 18.81 4.89
N TYR A 395 15.47 19.11 5.03
CA TYR A 395 14.95 20.40 5.44
C TYR A 395 14.15 20.28 6.74
N SER A 396 14.52 21.08 7.73
CA SER A 396 13.75 21.27 8.97
C SER A 396 13.28 19.97 9.65
N PRO A 397 14.14 18.95 9.88
CA PRO A 397 13.76 17.78 10.67
C PRO A 397 13.53 18.19 12.14
N LYS A 398 12.44 17.73 12.74
CA LYS A 398 12.03 18.09 14.12
C LYS A 398 11.93 16.87 15.01
N ASN A 399 13.00 16.54 15.71
CA ASN A 399 13.05 15.34 16.55
C ASN A 399 12.57 15.60 18.00
N GLY A 400 11.25 15.58 18.22
CA GLY A 400 10.67 15.54 19.58
C GLY A 400 11.13 16.65 20.54
N PHE A 401 11.01 16.38 21.86
CA PHE A 401 11.04 17.36 22.96
C PHE A 401 12.29 18.23 23.14
N ASP A 402 13.34 18.02 22.36
CA ASP A 402 14.49 18.91 22.31
C ASP A 402 15.16 18.79 20.94
N ASN A 403 15.46 19.91 20.28
CA ASN A 403 16.23 20.07 19.03
C ASN A 403 17.67 19.49 19.12
N THR A 404 17.82 18.22 19.50
CA THR A 404 19.07 17.62 20.02
C THR A 404 19.54 16.40 19.24
N LYS A 405 18.93 16.11 18.09
CA LYS A 405 19.42 15.06 17.19
C LYS A 405 19.44 15.64 15.78
N GLY A 406 20.60 15.52 15.10
CA GLY A 406 20.92 16.23 13.86
C GLY A 406 20.00 15.87 12.68
N ALA A 407 20.38 16.15 11.44
CA ALA A 407 19.60 15.68 10.29
C ALA A 407 19.82 14.20 9.96
N ILE A 408 21.03 13.69 10.23
CA ILE A 408 21.44 12.30 10.00
C ILE A 408 21.94 11.74 11.32
N LEU A 409 21.33 10.66 11.79
CA LEU A 409 21.75 9.91 12.97
C LEU A 409 22.34 8.59 12.53
N TRP A 410 23.61 8.38 12.84
CA TRP A 410 24.22 7.06 12.76
C TRP A 410 24.29 6.47 14.16
N SER A 411 23.52 5.41 14.40
CA SER A 411 23.50 4.69 15.67
C SER A 411 23.90 3.25 15.44
N ASP A 412 25.13 2.88 15.82
CA ASP A 412 25.56 1.49 15.85
C ASP A 412 25.63 1.01 17.31
N SER A 413 25.16 -0.21 17.58
CA SER A 413 25.17 -0.81 18.91
C SER A 413 26.49 -1.54 19.21
N HIS A 414 27.37 -1.72 18.23
CA HIS A 414 28.61 -2.49 18.39
C HIS A 414 29.87 -1.61 18.35
N VAL A 415 30.74 -1.78 19.36
CA VAL A 415 32.05 -1.11 19.52
C VAL A 415 33.01 -1.28 18.33
N ASN A 416 32.74 -2.21 17.41
CA ASN A 416 33.52 -2.44 16.19
C ASN A 416 32.79 -2.06 14.89
N GLY A 417 31.56 -1.54 14.94
CA GLY A 417 30.78 -1.21 13.75
C GLY A 417 31.46 -0.24 12.78
N PHE A 418 32.33 0.64 13.31
CA PHE A 418 33.16 1.54 12.51
C PHE A 418 34.29 0.87 11.72
N LYS A 419 34.68 -0.36 12.08
CA LYS A 419 35.80 -1.08 11.45
C LYS A 419 35.37 -1.93 10.25
N ASP A 420 34.09 -2.24 10.13
CA ASP A 420 33.56 -3.25 9.20
C ASP A 420 32.64 -2.70 8.10
N GLY A 421 32.75 -1.41 7.74
CA GLY A 421 31.95 -0.85 6.66
C GLY A 421 32.33 0.58 6.33
N GLY A 422 32.79 0.80 5.10
CA GLY A 422 33.10 2.13 4.58
C GLY A 422 31.82 2.91 4.28
N ASN A 423 31.07 3.27 5.32
CA ASN A 423 29.89 4.14 5.18
C ASN A 423 30.32 5.44 4.48
N THR A 424 29.67 5.74 3.36
CA THR A 424 29.94 6.95 2.57
C THR A 424 28.79 7.91 2.75
N ILE A 425 29.03 9.02 3.44
CA ILE A 425 28.08 10.13 3.57
C ILE A 425 28.66 11.30 2.78
N ARG A 426 28.09 11.61 1.61
CA ARG A 426 28.68 12.59 0.67
C ARG A 426 27.59 13.40 -0.03
N GLY A 427 27.81 14.70 -0.18
CA GLY A 427 26.98 15.57 -1.03
C GLY A 427 25.58 15.87 -0.48
N ASN A 428 25.23 15.39 0.71
CA ASN A 428 23.95 15.70 1.34
C ASN A 428 23.88 17.18 1.74
N ILE A 429 22.73 17.80 1.53
CA ILE A 429 22.40 19.17 1.93
C ILE A 429 21.50 19.09 3.17
N VAL A 430 21.87 19.79 4.23
CA VAL A 430 21.04 19.94 5.43
C VAL A 430 20.74 21.41 5.63
N LYS A 431 19.46 21.76 5.69
CA LYS A 431 19.00 23.11 6.04
C LYS A 431 18.09 23.10 7.25
N ASN A 432 18.24 24.10 8.11
CA ASN A 432 17.39 24.34 9.28
C ASN A 432 17.30 23.15 10.27
N GLY A 433 18.22 22.17 10.21
CA GLY A 433 18.34 21.08 11.19
C GLY A 433 19.13 21.51 12.43
N ILE A 434 18.78 22.66 13.01
CA ILE A 434 19.61 23.37 13.97
C ILE A 434 19.90 22.51 15.21
N GLU A 435 21.20 22.28 15.44
CA GLU A 435 21.82 21.96 16.72
C GLU A 435 21.43 23.04 17.73
N LYS A 436 20.64 22.69 18.75
CA LYS A 436 20.61 23.51 19.95
C LYS A 436 21.94 23.27 20.69
N TYR A 437 22.94 24.10 20.42
CA TYR A 437 23.98 24.36 21.41
C TYR A 437 23.28 25.01 22.62
N ILE A 438 23.07 24.23 23.68
CA ILE A 438 22.78 24.75 25.02
C ILE A 438 24.13 24.94 25.73
#